data_AF-A0AAD9LZP5-F1
#
_entry.id   AF-A0AAD9LZP5-F1
#
_cell.length_a   1.000
_cell.length_b   1.000
_cell.length_c   1.000
_cell.angle_alpha   90.00
_cell.angle_beta   90.00
_cell.angle_gamma   90.00
#
_symmetry.space_group_name_H-M   'P 1'
#
loop_
_entity.id
_entity.type
_entity.pdbx_description
1 polymer ?
#
loop_
_entity_poly.entity_id
_entity_poly.type
_entity_poly.pdbx_seq_one_letter_code
_entity_poly.pdbx_strand_id
1 'polypeptide(L)'
;MKQSIHADIAYTLGEYMTRKLETPVKYENLNIANMKVAKGLVAQANTSQPQLIANGATEPEPFVTTTVLSGDANEYLRSWVPVTHLVESRIEILQDMARKGQATQFSRKMAYSLFASSLVDYAEKYRGMLSVVMHGFEAFADVQLTTEKGGIWTVPPYFIDSVAHLAGFIMNVTDAHDKAGNFYVTPGWQFMLWARPLEAGVQYRSYAKMIASRDDVGVFCGDVYIMRGEEIVGMVGGIQFRWYPRILLDRFFSPPDSVTAKSFVSRQIPQKHSSPKRDAPRPVSSTASCSKQAFLGGTRSTVSALAPSIDSSSGPSSIASAPVSELERSETPATETDQSPKTPSVSEDPDGIATGIDVADLSDDTRLGDVGVDSLMSLVIAERFRGDLDIAVNSSLFLEYPTLGALKEWLQEYYN
;
A
#
# COMPACT_ATOMS: atom_id res chain seq x y z
N MET A 1 -9.54 4.26 -9.33
CA MET A 1 -9.18 3.19 -10.29
C MET A 1 -8.54 2.06 -9.51
N LYS A 2 -8.86 0.81 -9.83
CA LYS A 2 -8.47 -0.38 -9.07
C LYS A 2 -7.08 -0.87 -9.48
N GLN A 3 -6.30 -1.39 -8.54
CA GLN A 3 -4.93 -1.85 -8.78
C GLN A 3 -4.86 -3.07 -9.71
N SER A 4 -5.92 -3.88 -9.74
CA SER A 4 -6.09 -4.97 -10.70
C SER A 4 -6.04 -4.54 -12.17
N ILE A 5 -6.39 -3.28 -12.48
CA ILE A 5 -6.26 -2.75 -13.84
C ILE A 5 -4.78 -2.64 -14.21
N HIS A 6 -3.93 -2.18 -13.29
CA HIS A 6 -2.48 -2.14 -13.53
C HIS A 6 -1.87 -3.54 -13.59
N ALA A 7 -2.39 -4.49 -12.82
CA ALA A 7 -2.00 -5.89 -12.93
C ALA A 7 -2.32 -6.46 -14.32
N ASP A 8 -3.53 -6.26 -14.84
CA ASP A 8 -3.90 -6.71 -16.19
C ASP A 8 -3.05 -6.05 -17.29
N ILE A 9 -2.78 -4.74 -17.18
CA ILE A 9 -1.86 -4.03 -18.08
C ILE A 9 -0.49 -4.70 -18.06
N ALA A 10 0.03 -5.05 -16.87
CA ALA A 10 1.32 -5.71 -16.73
C ALA A 10 1.32 -7.12 -17.34
N TYR A 11 0.26 -7.91 -17.14
CA TYR A 11 0.10 -9.21 -17.81
C TYR A 11 0.05 -9.07 -19.34
N THR A 12 -0.74 -8.12 -19.84
CA THR A 12 -0.87 -7.84 -21.28
C THR A 12 0.47 -7.46 -21.90
N LEU A 13 1.23 -6.59 -21.24
CA LEU A 13 2.57 -6.20 -21.69
C LEU A 13 3.56 -7.35 -21.59
N GLY A 14 3.49 -8.17 -20.54
CA GLY A 14 4.32 -9.36 -20.38
C GLY A 14 4.12 -10.37 -21.51
N GLU A 15 2.87 -10.72 -21.84
CA GLU A 15 2.58 -11.59 -22.99
C GLU A 15 3.05 -10.97 -24.30
N TYR A 16 2.83 -9.65 -24.49
CA TYR A 16 3.27 -8.97 -25.70
C TYR A 16 4.80 -8.99 -25.86
N MET A 17 5.54 -8.69 -24.79
CA MET A 17 7.01 -8.68 -24.81
C MET A 17 7.59 -10.06 -25.08
N THR A 18 7.06 -11.09 -24.42
CA THR A 18 7.54 -12.47 -24.60
C THR A 18 7.27 -13.00 -26.01
N ARG A 19 6.13 -12.63 -26.63
CA ARG A 19 5.88 -12.87 -28.06
C ARG A 19 6.87 -12.15 -28.96
N LYS A 20 7.24 -10.89 -28.63
CA LYS A 20 8.24 -10.11 -29.39
C LYS A 20 9.66 -10.66 -29.25
N LEU A 21 9.97 -11.31 -28.13
CA LEU A 21 11.23 -12.02 -27.88
C LEU A 21 11.21 -13.48 -28.40
N GLU A 22 10.21 -13.84 -29.22
CA GLU A 22 10.06 -15.19 -29.82
C GLU A 22 9.98 -16.34 -28.81
N THR A 23 9.59 -16.04 -27.57
CA THR A 23 9.46 -16.98 -26.46
C THR A 23 8.10 -16.80 -25.81
N PRO A 24 6.98 -17.06 -26.52
CA PRO A 24 5.65 -16.70 -26.06
C PRO A 24 5.31 -17.37 -24.72
N VAL A 25 5.08 -16.56 -23.69
CA VAL A 25 4.68 -17.01 -22.36
C VAL A 25 3.23 -16.58 -22.14
N LYS A 26 2.39 -17.52 -21.69
CA LYS A 26 1.03 -17.19 -21.27
C LYS A 26 1.02 -16.62 -19.85
N TYR A 27 0.03 -15.80 -19.52
CA TYR A 27 -0.02 -15.12 -18.22
C TYR A 27 0.04 -16.04 -16.99
N GLU A 28 -0.35 -17.31 -17.09
CA GLU A 28 -0.27 -18.26 -15.96
C GLU A 28 1.18 -18.53 -15.51
N ASN A 29 2.12 -18.23 -16.41
CA ASN A 29 3.56 -18.35 -16.20
C ASN A 29 4.22 -16.98 -15.97
N LEU A 30 3.42 -15.92 -15.76
CA LEU A 30 3.92 -14.58 -15.45
C LEU A 30 3.66 -14.27 -13.97
N ASN A 31 4.66 -13.65 -13.35
CA ASN A 31 4.58 -13.07 -12.02
C ASN A 31 4.62 -11.55 -12.11
N ILE A 32 3.60 -10.91 -11.57
CA ILE A 32 3.58 -9.44 -11.41
C ILE A 32 4.19 -9.12 -10.05
N ALA A 33 5.50 -8.91 -10.04
CA ALA A 33 6.30 -8.71 -8.85
C ALA A 33 6.50 -7.22 -8.51
N ASN A 34 6.76 -6.94 -7.24
CA ASN A 34 7.13 -5.63 -6.70
C ASN A 34 6.20 -4.50 -7.16
N MET A 35 4.89 -4.77 -7.17
CA MET A 35 3.89 -3.74 -7.50
C MET A 35 3.91 -2.67 -6.42
N LYS A 36 4.13 -1.42 -6.81
CA LYS A 36 4.03 -0.26 -5.94
C LYS A 36 3.18 0.81 -6.59
N VAL A 37 2.22 1.31 -5.83
CA VAL A 37 1.25 2.34 -6.23
C VAL A 37 1.54 3.59 -5.42
N ALA A 38 2.15 4.59 -6.06
CA ALA A 38 2.62 5.79 -5.36
C ALA A 38 1.50 6.80 -5.08
N LYS A 39 0.50 6.88 -5.96
CA LYS A 39 -0.65 7.78 -5.85
C LYS A 39 -1.92 6.98 -6.15
N GLY A 40 -3.09 7.44 -5.70
CA GLY A 40 -4.37 6.87 -6.15
C GLY A 40 -4.74 7.43 -7.53
N LEU A 41 -5.12 6.57 -8.50
CA LEU A 41 -5.59 7.03 -9.80
C LEU A 41 -7.10 7.15 -9.71
N VAL A 42 -7.62 8.37 -9.69
CA VAL A 42 -9.07 8.59 -9.72
C VAL A 42 -9.49 8.80 -11.17
N ALA A 43 -10.57 8.14 -11.57
CA ALA A 43 -11.12 8.33 -12.91
C ALA A 43 -11.72 9.73 -13.02
N GLN A 44 -11.60 10.38 -14.18
CA GLN A 44 -12.32 11.62 -14.46
C GLN A 44 -13.83 11.37 -14.32
N ALA A 45 -14.54 12.35 -13.77
CA ALA A 45 -16.00 12.30 -13.71
C ALA A 45 -16.61 12.38 -15.13
N ASN A 46 -15.99 13.16 -16.01
CA ASN A 46 -16.37 13.22 -17.42
C ASN A 46 -15.89 11.99 -18.21
N THR A 47 -16.77 11.01 -18.39
CA THR A 47 -16.50 9.79 -19.16
C THR A 47 -16.45 9.99 -20.68
N SER A 48 -16.78 11.18 -21.18
CA SER A 48 -16.70 11.49 -22.61
C SER A 48 -15.28 11.82 -23.07
N GLN A 49 -14.37 12.11 -22.14
CA GLN A 49 -12.96 12.34 -22.44
C GLN A 49 -12.11 11.12 -22.04
N PRO A 50 -11.21 10.65 -22.92
CA PRO A 50 -10.34 9.56 -22.56
C PRO A 50 -9.31 10.01 -21.53
N GLN A 51 -9.18 9.25 -20.45
CA GLN A 51 -8.08 9.41 -19.51
C GLN A 51 -6.89 8.57 -19.97
N LEU A 52 -5.84 9.25 -20.44
CA LEU A 52 -4.64 8.58 -20.97
C LEU A 52 -3.75 8.10 -19.83
N ILE A 53 -3.35 6.83 -19.89
CA ILE A 53 -2.36 6.22 -19.02
C ILE A 53 -1.14 5.90 -19.89
N ALA A 54 -0.02 6.54 -19.60
CA ALA A 54 1.24 6.31 -20.30
C ALA A 54 2.13 5.36 -19.49
N ASN A 55 2.81 4.44 -20.20
CA ASN A 55 3.72 3.48 -19.60
C ASN A 55 5.14 3.78 -20.12
N GLY A 56 6.10 3.96 -19.22
CA GLY A 56 7.48 4.25 -19.58
C GLY A 56 8.44 4.09 -18.40
N ALA A 57 9.68 3.70 -18.68
CA ALA A 57 10.73 3.52 -17.66
C ALA A 57 11.41 4.83 -17.24
N THR A 58 11.13 5.93 -17.94
CA THR A 58 11.85 7.22 -17.84
C THR A 58 11.05 8.36 -17.23
N GLU A 59 9.87 8.07 -16.68
CA GLU A 59 9.09 9.10 -15.99
C GLU A 59 9.71 9.43 -14.62
N PRO A 60 9.97 10.71 -14.30
CA PRO A 60 10.63 11.10 -13.06
C PRO A 60 9.80 10.79 -11.81
N GLU A 61 8.46 10.72 -11.93
CA GLU A 61 7.56 10.27 -10.87
C GLU A 61 6.53 9.27 -11.42
N PRO A 62 6.84 7.95 -11.43
CA PRO A 62 5.90 6.96 -11.91
C PRO A 62 4.72 6.81 -10.94
N PHE A 63 3.52 6.73 -11.50
CA PHE A 63 2.29 6.50 -10.73
C PHE A 63 2.25 5.08 -10.12
N VAL A 64 2.63 4.09 -10.93
CA VAL A 64 2.70 2.67 -10.58
C VAL A 64 3.99 2.09 -11.15
N THR A 65 4.66 1.24 -10.38
CA THR A 65 5.83 0.48 -10.82
C THR A 65 5.63 -1.01 -10.52
N THR A 66 6.13 -1.88 -11.39
CA THR A 66 6.09 -3.34 -11.21
C THR A 66 7.17 -3.99 -12.08
N THR A 67 7.53 -5.22 -11.74
CA THR A 67 8.43 -6.08 -12.52
C THR A 67 7.65 -7.30 -13.00
N VAL A 68 7.67 -7.57 -14.29
CA VAL A 68 7.08 -8.81 -14.84
C VAL A 68 8.18 -9.85 -14.95
N LEU A 69 8.01 -10.98 -14.25
CA LEU A 69 8.94 -12.10 -14.29
C LEU A 69 8.27 -13.30 -14.96
N SER A 70 9.00 -14.00 -15.84
CA SER A 70 8.55 -15.28 -16.38
C SER A 70 8.96 -16.42 -15.47
N GLY A 71 8.09 -17.42 -15.32
CA GLY A 71 8.32 -18.63 -14.52
C GLY A 71 7.58 -19.84 -15.09
N ASP A 72 7.33 -20.85 -14.25
CA ASP A 72 6.60 -22.07 -14.61
C ASP A 72 5.42 -22.27 -13.64
N ALA A 73 4.21 -22.24 -14.19
CA ALA A 73 2.97 -22.48 -13.45
C ALA A 73 3.00 -23.79 -12.65
N ASN A 74 3.62 -24.85 -13.19
CA ASN A 74 3.71 -26.15 -12.51
C ASN A 74 4.68 -26.11 -11.33
N GLU A 75 5.74 -25.30 -11.41
CA GLU A 75 6.66 -25.10 -10.29
C GLU A 75 5.94 -24.37 -9.16
N TYR A 76 5.14 -23.34 -9.47
CA TYR A 76 4.31 -22.65 -8.48
C TYR A 76 3.31 -23.58 -7.81
N LEU A 77 2.55 -24.36 -8.58
CA LEU A 77 1.59 -25.34 -8.05
C LEU A 77 2.28 -26.32 -7.09
N ARG A 78 3.45 -26.87 -7.47
CA ARG A 78 4.23 -27.77 -6.59
C ARG A 78 4.72 -27.07 -5.33
N SER A 79 5.14 -25.81 -5.44
CA SER A 79 5.65 -25.03 -4.31
C SER A 79 4.56 -24.72 -3.26
N TRP A 80 3.28 -24.72 -3.65
CA TRP A 80 2.15 -24.45 -2.76
C TRP A 80 1.57 -25.68 -2.08
N VAL A 81 1.90 -26.90 -2.52
CA VAL A 81 1.42 -28.15 -1.90
C VAL A 81 1.72 -28.18 -0.38
N PRO A 82 2.93 -27.84 0.11
CA PRO A 82 3.21 -27.87 1.54
C PRO A 82 2.38 -26.88 2.37
N VAL A 83 1.95 -25.74 1.82
CA VAL A 83 1.15 -24.76 2.57
C VAL A 83 -0.36 -25.01 2.46
N THR A 84 -0.79 -25.79 1.46
CA THR A 84 -2.22 -26.05 1.19
C THR A 84 -2.95 -26.63 2.41
N HIS A 85 -2.41 -27.69 3.01
CA HIS A 85 -3.03 -28.30 4.20
C HIS A 85 -3.08 -27.36 5.43
N LEU A 86 -2.14 -26.41 5.53
CA LEU A 86 -2.15 -25.40 6.58
C LEU A 86 -3.29 -24.40 6.35
N VAL A 87 -3.45 -23.92 5.11
CA VAL A 87 -4.56 -23.03 4.72
C VAL A 87 -5.91 -23.70 4.95
N GLU A 88 -6.06 -24.95 4.53
CA GLU A 88 -7.28 -25.73 4.75
C GLU A 88 -7.60 -25.89 6.24
N SER A 89 -6.61 -26.25 7.06
CA SER A 89 -6.78 -26.33 8.51
C SER A 89 -7.25 -25.00 9.11
N ARG A 90 -6.72 -23.87 8.64
CA ARG A 90 -7.18 -22.54 9.10
C ARG A 90 -8.61 -22.24 8.68
N ILE A 91 -9.00 -22.57 7.45
CA ILE A 91 -10.38 -22.44 6.96
C ILE A 91 -11.34 -23.27 7.82
N GLU A 92 -11.00 -24.53 8.12
CA GLU A 92 -11.82 -25.41 8.96
C GLU A 92 -12.00 -24.85 10.37
N ILE A 93 -10.93 -24.33 10.98
CA ILE A 93 -10.98 -23.68 12.29
C ILE A 93 -11.90 -22.46 12.24
N LEU A 94 -11.77 -21.57 11.24
CA LEU A 94 -12.64 -20.40 11.09
C LEU A 94 -14.11 -20.82 10.91
N GLN A 95 -14.37 -21.87 10.13
CA GLN A 95 -15.71 -22.41 9.93
C GLN A 95 -16.30 -22.99 11.22
N ASP A 96 -15.49 -23.64 12.05
CA ASP A 96 -15.90 -24.11 13.39
C ASP A 96 -16.15 -22.95 14.37
N MET A 97 -15.29 -21.95 14.38
CA MET A 97 -15.49 -20.72 15.15
C MET A 97 -16.80 -20.02 14.77
N ALA A 98 -17.13 -19.96 13.48
CA ALA A 98 -18.41 -19.40 13.02
C ALA A 98 -19.61 -20.19 13.54
N ARG A 99 -19.55 -21.53 13.50
CA ARG A 99 -20.59 -22.41 14.05
C ARG A 99 -20.77 -22.23 15.57
N LYS A 100 -19.69 -21.91 16.27
CA LYS A 100 -19.67 -21.61 17.72
C LYS A 100 -20.03 -20.15 18.06
N GLY A 101 -20.29 -19.29 17.07
CA GLY A 101 -20.56 -17.86 17.28
C GLY A 101 -19.34 -17.02 17.67
N GLN A 102 -18.12 -17.54 17.45
CA GLN A 102 -16.85 -16.87 17.75
C GLN A 102 -16.26 -16.13 16.54
N ALA A 103 -16.64 -16.51 15.33
CA ALA A 103 -16.31 -15.80 14.09
C ALA A 103 -17.60 -15.29 13.44
N THR A 104 -17.50 -14.16 12.74
CA THR A 104 -18.66 -13.55 12.07
C THR A 104 -18.77 -14.08 10.65
N GLN A 105 -19.97 -14.53 10.28
CA GLN A 105 -20.29 -14.94 8.91
C GLN A 105 -21.14 -13.87 8.21
N PHE A 106 -20.67 -13.43 7.04
CA PHE A 106 -21.32 -12.43 6.21
C PHE A 106 -21.88 -13.09 4.95
N SER A 107 -23.13 -12.78 4.62
CA SER A 107 -23.65 -13.02 3.27
C SER A 107 -23.06 -12.00 2.30
N ARG A 108 -23.06 -12.30 0.99
CA ARG A 108 -22.68 -11.37 -0.09
C ARG A 108 -23.22 -9.95 0.14
N LYS A 109 -24.53 -9.83 0.37
CA LYS A 109 -25.18 -8.53 0.55
C LYS A 109 -24.61 -7.79 1.77
N MET A 110 -24.46 -8.47 2.91
CA MET A 110 -23.91 -7.86 4.12
C MET A 110 -22.45 -7.46 3.93
N ALA A 111 -21.62 -8.33 3.33
CA ALA A 111 -20.22 -8.04 3.07
C ALA A 111 -20.08 -6.77 2.22
N TYR A 112 -20.75 -6.70 1.07
CA TYR A 112 -20.63 -5.52 0.20
C TYR A 112 -21.32 -4.27 0.75
N SER A 113 -22.41 -4.39 1.51
CA SER A 113 -23.00 -3.24 2.21
C SER A 113 -22.07 -2.67 3.28
N LEU A 114 -21.42 -3.52 4.09
CA LEU A 114 -20.45 -3.08 5.09
C LEU A 114 -19.21 -2.46 4.43
N PHE A 115 -18.74 -3.06 3.33
CA PHE A 115 -17.59 -2.54 2.62
C PHE A 115 -17.89 -1.17 1.98
N ALA A 116 -19.11 -0.99 1.45
CA ALA A 116 -19.58 0.30 0.92
C ALA A 116 -19.71 1.36 2.00
N SER A 117 -20.27 1.02 3.18
CA SER A 117 -20.34 1.96 4.30
C SER A 117 -18.97 2.30 4.87
N SER A 118 -18.00 1.37 4.78
CA SER A 118 -16.67 1.58 5.32
C SER A 118 -15.78 2.37 4.37
N LEU A 119 -15.67 1.98 3.10
CA LEU A 119 -14.68 2.61 2.22
C LEU A 119 -15.04 2.57 0.73
N VAL A 120 -15.56 1.45 0.22
CA VAL A 120 -15.65 1.23 -1.24
C VAL A 120 -17.00 0.63 -1.62
N ASP A 121 -17.77 1.37 -2.42
CA ASP A 121 -18.95 0.83 -3.11
C ASP A 121 -18.54 0.18 -4.44
N TYR A 122 -18.62 -1.15 -4.49
CA TYR A 122 -18.26 -1.95 -5.66
C TYR A 122 -19.43 -2.05 -6.63
N ALA A 123 -19.15 -1.91 -7.93
CA ALA A 123 -20.11 -2.26 -8.98
C ALA A 123 -20.37 -3.78 -9.01
N GLU A 124 -21.54 -4.20 -9.50
CA GLU A 124 -22.02 -5.60 -9.37
C GLU A 124 -21.04 -6.64 -9.92
N LYS A 125 -20.41 -6.39 -11.08
CA LYS A 125 -19.40 -7.29 -11.67
C LYS A 125 -18.15 -7.53 -10.81
N TYR A 126 -17.86 -6.63 -9.86
CA TYR A 126 -16.75 -6.76 -8.89
C TYR A 126 -17.17 -7.45 -7.59
N ARG A 127 -18.46 -7.80 -7.44
CA ARG A 127 -19.00 -8.33 -6.20
C ARG A 127 -18.85 -9.86 -6.07
N GLY A 128 -17.70 -10.45 -6.42
CA GLY A 128 -17.56 -11.91 -6.51
C GLY A 128 -17.70 -12.70 -5.20
N MET A 129 -17.50 -12.11 -4.02
CA MET A 129 -17.64 -12.82 -2.74
C MET A 129 -19.10 -13.21 -2.47
N LEU A 130 -19.37 -14.51 -2.30
CA LEU A 130 -20.67 -15.08 -1.97
C LEU A 130 -20.93 -15.10 -0.46
N SER A 131 -19.89 -15.45 0.30
CA SER A 131 -19.86 -15.50 1.76
C SER A 131 -18.48 -15.16 2.24
N VAL A 132 -18.40 -14.57 3.43
CA VAL A 132 -17.14 -14.31 4.13
C VAL A 132 -17.28 -14.80 5.56
N VAL A 133 -16.28 -15.51 6.09
CA VAL A 133 -16.15 -15.79 7.52
C VAL A 133 -14.89 -15.12 8.00
N MET A 134 -14.99 -14.29 9.05
CA MET A 134 -13.90 -13.48 9.56
C MET A 134 -13.82 -13.53 11.08
N HIS A 135 -12.58 -13.59 11.59
CA HIS A 135 -12.28 -13.44 13.00
C HIS A 135 -10.98 -12.63 13.16
N GLY A 136 -11.09 -11.44 13.75
CA GLY A 136 -9.97 -10.51 13.86
C GLY A 136 -9.40 -10.14 12.49
N PHE A 137 -8.13 -10.45 12.26
CA PHE A 137 -7.41 -10.17 11.01
C PHE A 137 -7.32 -11.36 10.05
N GLU A 138 -8.13 -12.39 10.26
CA GLU A 138 -8.12 -13.62 9.46
C GLU A 138 -9.50 -13.91 8.89
N ALA A 139 -9.58 -14.28 7.61
CA ALA A 139 -10.84 -14.61 6.96
C ALA A 139 -10.65 -15.58 5.81
N PHE A 140 -11.76 -16.24 5.45
CA PHE A 140 -11.92 -16.87 4.14
C PHE A 140 -13.23 -16.41 3.49
N ALA A 141 -13.29 -16.50 2.16
CA ALA A 141 -14.46 -16.18 1.37
C ALA A 141 -14.69 -17.21 0.27
N ASP A 142 -15.94 -17.63 0.10
CA ASP A 142 -16.36 -18.33 -1.11
C ASP A 142 -16.64 -17.29 -2.19
N VAL A 143 -16.10 -17.50 -3.37
CA VAL A 143 -16.11 -16.53 -4.48
C VAL A 143 -16.67 -17.19 -5.72
N GLN A 144 -17.51 -16.48 -6.46
CA GLN A 144 -17.91 -16.85 -7.81
C GLN A 144 -17.63 -15.72 -8.78
N LEU A 145 -16.87 -16.01 -9.82
CA LEU A 145 -16.54 -15.04 -10.85
C LEU A 145 -17.74 -14.79 -11.76
N THR A 146 -18.01 -13.51 -12.05
CA THR A 146 -19.14 -13.13 -12.89
C THR A 146 -19.02 -13.69 -14.32
N THR A 147 -20.16 -13.98 -14.94
CA THR A 147 -20.26 -14.31 -16.37
C THR A 147 -20.51 -13.08 -17.23
N GLU A 148 -20.69 -11.91 -16.62
CA GLU A 148 -20.82 -10.65 -17.35
C GLU A 148 -19.55 -10.39 -18.17
N LYS A 149 -19.74 -10.19 -19.47
CA LYS A 149 -18.66 -9.81 -20.37
C LYS A 149 -18.54 -8.29 -20.38
N GLY A 150 -17.31 -7.80 -20.37
CA GLY A 150 -17.04 -6.39 -20.62
C GLY A 150 -15.55 -6.17 -20.80
N GLY A 151 -15.18 -5.44 -21.85
CA GLY A 151 -13.78 -5.20 -22.23
C GLY A 151 -13.06 -6.43 -22.81
N ILE A 152 -11.84 -6.21 -23.28
CA ILE A 152 -10.89 -7.26 -23.68
C ILE A 152 -9.72 -7.16 -22.71
N TRP A 153 -9.45 -8.26 -22.00
CA TRP A 153 -8.47 -8.31 -20.91
C TRP A 153 -7.62 -9.57 -21.06
N THR A 154 -6.39 -9.51 -20.58
CA THR A 154 -5.56 -10.72 -20.40
C THR A 154 -6.04 -11.47 -19.17
N VAL A 155 -6.25 -10.75 -18.07
CA VAL A 155 -6.90 -11.22 -16.85
C VAL A 155 -7.92 -10.16 -16.40
N PRO A 156 -9.24 -10.40 -16.51
CA PRO A 156 -10.23 -9.38 -16.20
C PRO A 156 -10.04 -8.76 -14.80
N PRO A 157 -9.92 -7.43 -14.68
CA PRO A 157 -9.65 -6.78 -13.38
C PRO A 157 -10.70 -7.10 -12.31
N TYR A 158 -11.96 -7.28 -12.72
CA TYR A 158 -13.05 -7.67 -11.83
C TYR A 158 -12.97 -9.13 -11.36
N PHE A 159 -12.22 -10.00 -12.05
CA PHE A 159 -11.88 -11.33 -11.55
C PHE A 159 -10.79 -11.26 -10.48
N ILE A 160 -9.71 -10.53 -10.77
CA ILE A 160 -8.60 -10.31 -9.82
C ILE A 160 -9.15 -9.74 -8.51
N ASP A 161 -9.94 -8.66 -8.60
CA ASP A 161 -10.55 -8.02 -7.43
C ASP A 161 -11.41 -8.98 -6.62
N SER A 162 -12.22 -9.80 -7.31
CA SER A 162 -13.14 -10.74 -6.65
C SER A 162 -12.41 -11.77 -5.77
N VAL A 163 -11.24 -12.25 -6.20
CA VAL A 163 -10.47 -13.24 -5.45
C VAL A 163 -9.46 -12.61 -4.48
N ALA A 164 -8.95 -11.39 -4.77
CA ALA A 164 -7.88 -10.78 -3.97
C ALA A 164 -8.37 -9.79 -2.90
N HIS A 165 -9.54 -9.15 -3.07
CA HIS A 165 -9.98 -8.07 -2.18
C HIS A 165 -10.46 -8.51 -0.79
N LEU A 166 -10.45 -9.82 -0.50
CA LEU A 166 -10.68 -10.31 0.85
C LEU A 166 -9.75 -9.62 1.86
N ALA A 167 -8.47 -9.39 1.52
CA ALA A 167 -7.54 -8.67 2.38
C ALA A 167 -8.01 -7.23 2.68
N GLY A 168 -8.51 -6.52 1.67
CA GLY A 168 -9.07 -5.19 1.86
C GLY A 168 -10.37 -5.18 2.67
N PHE A 169 -11.17 -6.24 2.56
CA PHE A 169 -12.37 -6.42 3.38
C PHE A 169 -12.00 -6.63 4.84
N ILE A 170 -11.03 -7.51 5.14
CA ILE A 170 -10.51 -7.72 6.51
C ILE A 170 -10.09 -6.37 7.10
N MET A 171 -9.23 -5.63 6.39
CA MET A 171 -8.66 -4.39 6.90
C MET A 171 -9.64 -3.23 7.06
N ASN A 172 -10.77 -3.23 6.38
CA ASN A 172 -11.73 -2.11 6.47
C ASN A 172 -13.04 -2.48 7.16
N VAL A 173 -13.28 -3.76 7.49
CA VAL A 173 -14.54 -4.20 8.11
C VAL A 173 -14.33 -4.81 9.49
N THR A 174 -13.15 -5.37 9.78
CA THR A 174 -12.85 -5.94 11.09
C THR A 174 -13.11 -4.96 12.25
N ASP A 175 -13.51 -5.49 13.39
CA ASP A 175 -13.66 -4.80 14.66
C ASP A 175 -12.36 -4.82 15.49
N ALA A 176 -11.29 -5.45 14.98
CA ALA A 176 -10.01 -5.55 15.68
C ALA A 176 -9.17 -4.25 15.70
N HIS A 177 -9.61 -3.18 15.04
CA HIS A 177 -8.99 -1.86 15.11
C HIS A 177 -9.98 -0.74 14.77
N ASP A 178 -9.58 0.51 15.02
CA ASP A 178 -10.39 1.69 14.69
C ASP A 178 -10.49 1.93 13.18
N LYS A 179 -11.65 1.56 12.63
CA LYS A 179 -12.08 1.85 11.25
C LYS A 179 -12.96 3.11 11.12
N ALA A 180 -13.36 3.70 12.25
CA ALA A 180 -14.18 4.91 12.27
C ALA A 180 -13.31 6.16 12.06
N GLY A 181 -12.13 6.22 12.67
CA GLY A 181 -11.15 7.29 12.45
C GLY A 181 -10.27 7.07 11.22
N ASN A 182 -10.04 5.81 10.83
CA ASN A 182 -9.06 5.45 9.80
C ASN A 182 -9.62 4.57 8.69
N PHE A 183 -8.99 4.61 7.52
CA PHE A 183 -9.24 3.68 6.42
C PHE A 183 -7.93 3.09 5.90
N TYR A 184 -8.00 1.89 5.32
CA TYR A 184 -6.83 1.14 4.91
C TYR A 184 -6.81 0.94 3.40
N VAL A 185 -5.68 1.31 2.78
CA VAL A 185 -5.45 1.13 1.34
C VAL A 185 -4.18 0.35 1.10
N THR A 186 -4.18 -0.44 0.04
CA THR A 186 -2.98 -1.18 -0.38
C THR A 186 -2.00 -0.26 -1.10
N PRO A 187 -0.73 -0.14 -0.68
CA PRO A 187 0.31 0.49 -1.48
C PRO A 187 0.85 -0.45 -2.58
N GLY A 188 0.49 -1.73 -2.55
CA GLY A 188 0.93 -2.73 -3.51
C GLY A 188 1.15 -4.12 -2.89
N TRP A 189 1.87 -4.97 -3.61
CA TRP A 189 2.14 -6.35 -3.24
C TRP A 189 3.52 -6.81 -3.75
N GLN A 190 4.07 -7.86 -3.15
CA GLN A 190 5.36 -8.42 -3.54
C GLN A 190 5.27 -9.27 -4.80
N PHE A 191 4.23 -10.10 -4.93
CA PHE A 191 4.00 -10.90 -6.12
C PHE A 191 2.51 -11.22 -6.31
N MET A 192 2.12 -11.44 -7.56
CA MET A 192 0.79 -11.91 -7.94
C MET A 192 0.95 -12.96 -9.02
N LEU A 193 0.39 -14.14 -8.75
CA LEU A 193 0.57 -15.36 -9.55
C LEU A 193 -0.78 -16.05 -9.78
N TRP A 194 -1.04 -16.45 -11.02
CA TRP A 194 -2.23 -17.22 -11.41
C TRP A 194 -1.82 -18.53 -12.10
N ALA A 195 -1.43 -19.56 -11.34
CA ALA A 195 -0.94 -20.81 -11.93
C ALA A 195 -2.04 -21.60 -12.68
N ARG A 196 -3.33 -21.28 -12.44
CA ARG A 196 -4.45 -21.61 -13.33
C ARG A 196 -5.20 -20.36 -13.76
N PRO A 197 -5.87 -20.38 -14.92
CA PRO A 197 -6.72 -19.28 -15.36
C PRO A 197 -7.85 -18.93 -14.39
N LEU A 198 -8.19 -17.64 -14.32
CA LEU A 198 -9.42 -17.16 -13.70
C LEU A 198 -10.56 -17.23 -14.71
N GLU A 199 -11.52 -18.12 -14.48
CA GLU A 199 -12.56 -18.48 -15.45
C GLU A 199 -13.95 -17.95 -15.03
N ALA A 200 -14.69 -17.42 -16.00
CA ALA A 200 -16.03 -16.90 -15.78
C ALA A 200 -16.99 -17.98 -15.24
N GLY A 201 -17.78 -17.65 -14.21
CA GLY A 201 -18.76 -18.55 -13.59
C GLY A 201 -18.16 -19.58 -12.63
N VAL A 202 -16.83 -19.75 -12.61
CA VAL A 202 -16.15 -20.71 -11.74
C VAL A 202 -16.12 -20.21 -10.30
N GLN A 203 -16.21 -21.16 -9.37
CA GLN A 203 -16.10 -20.92 -7.93
C GLN A 203 -14.67 -21.12 -7.45
N TYR A 204 -14.26 -20.24 -6.55
CA TYR A 204 -12.98 -20.24 -5.86
C TYR A 204 -13.20 -20.02 -4.38
N ARG A 205 -12.18 -20.32 -3.58
CA ARG A 205 -12.13 -19.93 -2.17
C ARG A 205 -10.89 -19.09 -1.93
N SER A 206 -11.08 -17.89 -1.41
CA SER A 206 -9.99 -17.02 -0.98
C SER A 206 -9.76 -17.19 0.51
N TYR A 207 -8.51 -17.26 0.95
CA TYR A 207 -8.13 -17.20 2.36
C TYR A 207 -7.04 -16.15 2.55
N ALA A 208 -7.15 -15.35 3.61
CA ALA A 208 -6.16 -14.34 3.94
C ALA A 208 -6.02 -14.18 5.46
N LYS A 209 -4.78 -13.92 5.88
CA LYS A 209 -4.45 -13.50 7.24
C LYS A 209 -3.57 -12.26 7.18
N MET A 210 -4.09 -11.17 7.72
CA MET A 210 -3.36 -9.91 7.82
C MET A 210 -2.60 -9.87 9.13
N ILE A 211 -1.36 -9.40 9.07
CA ILE A 211 -0.40 -9.39 10.17
C ILE A 211 0.12 -7.96 10.28
N ALA A 212 0.09 -7.39 11.48
CA ALA A 212 0.68 -6.09 11.74
C ALA A 212 2.20 -6.16 11.49
N SER A 213 2.72 -5.21 10.72
CA SER A 213 4.16 -5.08 10.49
C SER A 213 4.88 -4.77 11.79
N ARG A 214 6.06 -5.37 11.97
CA ARG A 214 6.94 -5.06 13.11
C ARG A 214 7.80 -3.82 12.85
N ASP A 215 8.03 -3.50 11.58
CA ASP A 215 9.00 -2.48 11.17
C ASP A 215 8.34 -1.13 10.84
N ASP A 216 7.04 -1.14 10.49
CA ASP A 216 6.30 0.07 10.10
C ASP A 216 4.95 0.11 10.82
N VAL A 217 4.85 1.03 11.78
CA VAL A 217 3.64 1.23 12.56
C VAL A 217 2.52 1.66 11.62
N GLY A 218 1.44 0.87 11.61
CA GLY A 218 0.30 1.15 10.78
C GLY A 218 0.27 0.49 9.41
N VAL A 219 1.26 -0.35 9.12
CA VAL A 219 1.23 -1.24 7.97
C VAL A 219 0.84 -2.64 8.43
N PHE A 220 -0.08 -3.25 7.69
CA PHE A 220 -0.38 -4.67 7.76
C PHE A 220 0.11 -5.34 6.47
N CYS A 221 0.60 -6.56 6.58
CA CYS A 221 0.96 -7.38 5.43
C CYS A 221 0.31 -8.77 5.55
N GLY A 222 0.13 -9.43 4.43
CA GLY A 222 -0.39 -10.79 4.41
C GLY A 222 -0.32 -11.39 3.02
N ASP A 223 -0.72 -12.65 2.95
CA ASP A 223 -0.88 -13.36 1.70
C ASP A 223 -2.36 -13.67 1.49
N VAL A 224 -2.79 -13.61 0.23
CA VAL A 224 -4.10 -14.09 -0.20
C VAL A 224 -3.90 -15.35 -1.03
N TYR A 225 -4.44 -16.46 -0.55
CA TYR A 225 -4.44 -17.75 -1.23
C TYR A 225 -5.76 -17.93 -1.97
N ILE A 226 -5.70 -18.33 -3.24
CA ILE A 226 -6.86 -18.56 -4.09
C ILE A 226 -6.91 -20.04 -4.42
N MET A 227 -7.93 -20.74 -3.93
CA MET A 227 -8.10 -22.18 -4.08
C MET A 227 -9.23 -22.52 -5.05
N ARG A 228 -9.09 -23.64 -5.76
CA ARG A 228 -10.16 -24.29 -6.53
C ARG A 228 -10.21 -25.75 -6.12
N GLY A 229 -11.23 -26.12 -5.34
CA GLY A 229 -11.21 -27.40 -4.64
C GLY A 229 -10.12 -27.39 -3.57
N GLU A 230 -9.30 -28.44 -3.56
CA GLU A 230 -8.18 -28.66 -2.61
C GLU A 230 -6.82 -28.22 -3.20
N GLU A 231 -6.80 -27.49 -4.32
CA GLU A 231 -5.56 -26.98 -4.94
C GLU A 231 -5.51 -25.45 -4.83
N ILE A 232 -4.39 -24.89 -4.36
CA ILE A 232 -4.09 -23.47 -4.52
C ILE A 232 -3.74 -23.23 -5.99
N VAL A 233 -4.50 -22.37 -6.65
CA VAL A 233 -4.37 -22.07 -8.08
C VAL A 233 -3.86 -20.65 -8.36
N GLY A 234 -3.80 -19.81 -7.33
CA GLY A 234 -3.26 -18.47 -7.40
C GLY A 234 -2.91 -17.91 -6.03
N MET A 235 -2.06 -16.89 -6.01
CA MET A 235 -1.62 -16.25 -4.79
C MET A 235 -1.28 -14.78 -5.05
N VAL A 236 -1.70 -13.91 -4.11
CA VAL A 236 -1.18 -12.54 -4.00
C VAL A 236 -0.36 -12.47 -2.72
N GLY A 237 0.95 -12.46 -2.88
CA GLY A 237 1.89 -12.54 -1.78
C GLY A 237 2.40 -11.18 -1.33
N GLY A 238 2.54 -11.02 -0.01
CA GLY A 238 3.02 -9.80 0.62
C GLY A 238 2.18 -8.58 0.23
N ILE A 239 0.86 -8.74 0.11
CA ILE A 239 -0.04 -7.58 -0.06
C ILE A 239 0.01 -6.75 1.22
N GLN A 240 0.17 -5.44 1.07
CA GLN A 240 0.27 -4.52 2.18
C GLN A 240 -0.99 -3.68 2.31
N PHE A 241 -1.27 -3.16 3.50
CA PHE A 241 -2.30 -2.18 3.76
C PHE A 241 -1.78 -1.16 4.76
N ARG A 242 -1.89 0.12 4.42
CA ARG A 242 -1.52 1.24 5.29
C ARG A 242 -2.77 2.01 5.70
N TRP A 243 -2.85 2.39 6.98
CA TRP A 243 -3.94 3.24 7.45
C TRP A 243 -3.68 4.72 7.14
N TYR A 244 -4.79 5.42 6.92
CA TYR A 244 -4.84 6.87 6.75
C TYR A 244 -6.05 7.41 7.54
N PRO A 245 -5.93 8.59 8.18
CA PRO A 245 -7.06 9.29 8.76
C PRO A 245 -8.14 9.58 7.71
N ARG A 246 -9.42 9.34 8.04
CA ARG A 246 -10.54 9.53 7.10
C ARG A 246 -10.73 10.96 6.63
N ILE A 247 -10.22 11.96 7.35
CA ILE A 247 -10.21 13.36 6.88
C ILE A 247 -9.46 13.52 5.54
N LEU A 248 -8.57 12.58 5.20
CA LEU A 248 -7.82 12.58 3.94
C LEU A 248 -8.57 11.94 2.76
N LEU A 249 -9.79 11.43 2.95
CA LEU A 249 -10.54 10.71 1.89
C LEU A 249 -10.72 11.58 0.64
N ASP A 250 -11.17 12.82 0.80
CA ASP A 250 -11.41 13.72 -0.32
C ASP A 250 -10.11 14.06 -1.06
N ARG A 251 -9.01 14.17 -0.32
CA ARG A 251 -7.68 14.42 -0.90
C ARG A 251 -7.21 13.26 -1.78
N PHE A 252 -7.50 12.03 -1.41
CA PHE A 252 -7.05 10.85 -2.16
C PHE A 252 -8.02 10.39 -3.25
N PHE A 253 -9.32 10.64 -3.09
CA PHE A 253 -10.35 10.00 -3.93
C PHE A 253 -11.24 10.97 -4.72
N SER A 254 -11.03 12.28 -4.62
CA SER A 254 -11.75 13.25 -5.46
C SER A 254 -11.36 13.12 -6.94
N PRO A 255 -12.33 13.10 -7.89
CA PRO A 255 -12.04 13.10 -9.32
C PRO A 255 -11.17 14.31 -9.72
N PRO A 256 -10.15 14.17 -10.58
CA PRO A 256 -9.21 15.26 -10.88
C PRO A 256 -9.88 16.51 -11.47
N ASP A 257 -11.01 16.32 -12.14
CA ASP A 257 -11.83 17.35 -12.76
C ASP A 257 -12.86 18.00 -11.81
N SER A 258 -13.02 17.47 -10.59
CA SER A 258 -13.92 18.00 -9.57
C SER A 258 -13.41 19.32 -8.96
N VAL A 259 -14.34 20.11 -8.40
CA VAL A 259 -14.03 21.35 -7.69
C VAL A 259 -13.15 21.06 -6.47
N THR A 260 -13.47 19.99 -5.73
CA THR A 260 -12.70 19.52 -4.57
C THR A 260 -11.25 19.23 -4.96
N ALA A 261 -11.00 18.41 -6.01
CA ALA A 261 -9.65 18.12 -6.48
C ALA A 261 -8.86 19.37 -6.89
N LYS A 262 -9.51 20.28 -7.62
CA LYS A 262 -8.88 21.55 -8.06
C LYS A 262 -8.52 22.46 -6.89
N SER A 263 -9.25 22.42 -5.79
CA SER A 263 -8.94 23.20 -4.59
C SER A 263 -7.59 22.82 -3.96
N PHE A 264 -7.17 21.55 -4.05
CA PHE A 264 -5.87 21.09 -3.56
C PHE A 264 -4.69 21.57 -4.44
N VAL A 265 -4.95 21.87 -5.71
CA VAL A 265 -3.92 22.27 -6.69
C VAL A 265 -3.83 23.78 -6.85
N SER A 266 -4.95 24.51 -6.69
CA SER A 266 -5.10 25.88 -7.19
C SER A 266 -4.66 27.01 -6.25
N ARG A 267 -4.24 26.76 -5.01
CA ARG A 267 -3.78 27.82 -4.06
C ARG A 267 -2.25 27.82 -3.87
N GLN A 268 -1.49 27.67 -4.95
CA GLN A 268 -0.02 27.74 -4.95
C GLN A 268 0.59 29.16 -4.90
N ILE A 269 -0.18 30.21 -4.61
CA ILE A 269 0.35 31.59 -4.60
C ILE A 269 -0.28 32.39 -3.46
N PRO A 270 0.45 32.69 -2.37
CA PRO A 270 0.28 33.97 -1.74
C PRO A 270 0.74 35.04 -2.74
N GLN A 271 -0.16 35.95 -3.13
CA GLN A 271 0.16 37.02 -4.05
C GLN A 271 1.42 37.75 -3.57
N LYS A 272 2.46 37.80 -4.41
CA LYS A 272 3.65 38.61 -4.18
C LYS A 272 3.22 40.06 -3.97
N HIS A 273 3.16 40.52 -2.72
CA HIS A 273 3.34 41.93 -2.44
C HIS A 273 4.79 42.27 -2.75
N SER A 274 4.98 43.17 -3.72
CA SER A 274 6.28 43.74 -4.06
C SER A 274 6.84 44.46 -2.82
N SER A 275 7.93 43.94 -2.26
CA SER A 275 8.71 44.68 -1.28
C SER A 275 9.34 45.93 -1.94
N PRO A 276 9.38 47.08 -1.24
CA PRO A 276 9.87 48.33 -1.82
C PRO A 276 11.38 48.27 -2.07
N LYS A 277 11.79 48.72 -3.26
CA LYS A 277 13.18 48.87 -3.68
C LYS A 277 13.97 49.71 -2.66
N ARG A 278 15.11 49.19 -2.20
CA ARG A 278 16.22 50.00 -1.70
C ARG A 278 17.37 49.93 -2.70
N ASP A 279 17.78 51.11 -3.15
CA ASP A 279 18.80 51.33 -4.20
C ASP A 279 20.24 51.07 -3.71
N ALA A 280 20.97 50.30 -4.53
CA ALA A 280 22.37 50.47 -4.98
C ALA A 280 23.54 50.40 -3.94
N PRO A 281 24.82 50.20 -4.37
CA PRO A 281 25.35 50.20 -5.74
C PRO A 281 26.26 49.02 -6.16
N ARG A 282 26.40 48.97 -7.49
CA ARG A 282 27.22 48.10 -8.35
C ARG A 282 28.72 48.47 -8.29
N PRO A 283 29.63 47.54 -8.61
CA PRO A 283 30.83 47.91 -9.36
C PRO A 283 30.92 47.20 -10.72
N VAL A 284 31.56 47.91 -11.64
CA VAL A 284 31.72 47.62 -13.07
C VAL A 284 33.13 47.13 -13.37
N SER A 285 33.20 46.10 -14.22
CA SER A 285 34.13 45.82 -15.34
C SER A 285 35.65 45.95 -15.18
N SER A 286 36.36 44.90 -15.63
CA SER A 286 37.38 44.92 -16.71
C SER A 286 37.91 43.48 -16.90
N THR A 287 38.41 42.95 -18.02
CA THR A 287 38.43 43.19 -19.48
C THR A 287 39.23 42.01 -20.06
N ALA A 288 38.86 41.52 -21.26
CA ALA A 288 39.75 40.90 -22.28
C ALA A 288 40.50 39.58 -21.93
N SER A 289 40.83 38.64 -22.82
CA SER A 289 40.54 38.35 -24.23
C SER A 289 41.23 37.02 -24.57
N CYS A 290 41.01 36.56 -25.80
CA CYS A 290 41.87 35.67 -26.58
C CYS A 290 41.54 34.17 -26.56
N SER A 291 41.97 33.53 -27.64
CA SER A 291 41.17 32.70 -28.54
C SER A 291 41.98 31.50 -29.02
N LYS A 292 41.29 30.41 -29.41
CA LYS A 292 41.79 29.26 -30.21
C LYS A 292 42.87 28.44 -29.48
N GLN A 293 42.96 27.12 -29.57
CA GLN A 293 42.76 26.24 -30.71
C GLN A 293 42.72 24.79 -30.22
N ALA A 294 42.07 23.93 -30.99
CA ALA A 294 42.06 22.48 -30.84
C ALA A 294 43.46 21.87 -30.99
N PHE A 295 43.75 20.81 -30.23
CA PHE A 295 44.70 19.78 -30.64
C PHE A 295 44.30 18.39 -30.09
N LEU A 296 44.53 17.42 -30.97
CA LEU A 296 44.16 16.01 -30.91
C LEU A 296 45.04 15.19 -29.97
N GLY A 297 44.49 14.07 -29.49
CA GLY A 297 45.19 12.97 -28.81
C GLY A 297 44.29 12.43 -27.69
N GLY A 298 43.51 11.36 -27.86
CA GLY A 298 43.94 10.06 -28.36
C GLY A 298 44.50 9.26 -27.19
N THR A 299 43.66 8.51 -26.49
CA THR A 299 44.03 7.22 -25.89
C THR A 299 42.80 6.44 -25.47
N ARG A 300 42.89 5.16 -25.82
CA ARG A 300 41.93 4.07 -25.74
C ARG A 300 42.17 3.35 -24.40
N SER A 301 41.19 3.35 -23.50
CA SER A 301 41.24 2.48 -22.31
C SER A 301 40.45 1.21 -22.58
N THR A 302 41.20 0.14 -22.81
CA THR A 302 40.74 -1.24 -22.90
C THR A 302 40.49 -1.83 -21.51
N VAL A 303 39.41 -2.60 -21.48
CA VAL A 303 38.98 -3.61 -20.51
C VAL A 303 40.14 -4.50 -20.03
N SER A 304 40.19 -4.80 -18.74
CA SER A 304 40.95 -5.96 -18.23
C SER A 304 40.13 -6.67 -17.15
N ALA A 305 39.75 -7.90 -17.49
CA ALA A 305 39.14 -8.89 -16.62
C ALA A 305 40.25 -9.75 -16.00
N LEU A 306 40.08 -10.17 -14.74
CA LEU A 306 40.87 -11.23 -14.13
C LEU A 306 39.99 -12.00 -13.13
N ALA A 307 39.70 -13.25 -13.49
CA ALA A 307 39.34 -14.31 -12.56
C ALA A 307 40.60 -14.84 -11.86
N PRO A 308 40.42 -15.62 -10.77
CA PRO A 308 41.16 -16.87 -10.70
C PRO A 308 40.29 -18.06 -10.26
N SER A 309 40.75 -19.24 -10.69
CA SER A 309 40.17 -20.57 -10.58
C SER A 309 40.60 -21.35 -9.32
N ILE A 310 39.63 -22.06 -8.74
CA ILE A 310 39.61 -23.45 -8.21
C ILE A 310 40.86 -23.98 -7.48
N ASP A 311 40.69 -24.35 -6.20
CA ASP A 311 41.19 -25.63 -5.68
C ASP A 311 40.23 -26.23 -4.63
N SER A 312 40.31 -27.55 -4.47
CA SER A 312 39.26 -28.45 -4.01
C SER A 312 39.46 -28.99 -2.59
N SER A 313 38.39 -29.62 -2.07
CA SER A 313 38.34 -30.65 -1.02
C SER A 313 38.11 -30.24 0.45
N SER A 314 36.91 -30.54 0.95
CA SER A 314 36.70 -31.54 2.02
C SER A 314 35.19 -31.68 2.32
N GLY A 315 34.72 -32.93 2.32
CA GLY A 315 33.35 -33.33 2.59
C GLY A 315 33.01 -33.46 4.08
N PRO A 316 31.80 -33.96 4.40
CA PRO A 316 31.02 -33.56 5.57
C PRO A 316 31.22 -34.49 6.77
N SER A 317 30.93 -33.97 7.98
CA SER A 317 30.80 -34.81 9.18
C SER A 317 29.37 -34.74 9.72
N SER A 318 28.72 -35.89 9.63
CA SER A 318 27.45 -36.26 10.26
C SER A 318 27.75 -36.94 11.58
N ILE A 319 27.06 -36.57 12.67
CA ILE A 319 26.82 -37.45 13.82
C ILE A 319 25.37 -37.26 14.26
N ALA A 320 24.73 -38.40 14.51
CA ALA A 320 23.32 -38.61 14.74
C ALA A 320 22.93 -38.61 16.25
N SER A 321 21.62 -38.47 16.49
CA SER A 321 20.78 -39.11 17.53
C SER A 321 20.78 -38.61 18.99
N ALA A 322 19.65 -37.97 19.36
CA ALA A 322 18.68 -38.20 20.48
C ALA A 322 19.10 -39.04 21.73
N PRO A 323 18.49 -38.87 22.95
CA PRO A 323 17.04 -38.62 23.17
C PRO A 323 16.58 -37.76 24.38
N VAL A 324 15.26 -37.54 24.34
CA VAL A 324 14.21 -37.13 25.29
C VAL A 324 14.51 -37.13 26.81
N SER A 325 14.05 -36.09 27.51
CA SER A 325 13.45 -36.23 28.85
C SER A 325 12.38 -35.17 29.10
N GLU A 326 11.18 -35.71 29.30
CA GLU A 326 9.93 -35.13 29.75
C GLU A 326 9.90 -35.19 31.29
N LEU A 327 9.53 -34.12 31.99
CA LEU A 327 8.85 -34.20 33.29
C LEU A 327 8.32 -32.83 33.78
N GLU A 328 6.99 -32.77 33.79
CA GLU A 328 6.10 -32.25 34.83
C GLU A 328 5.91 -30.75 35.14
N ARG A 329 4.65 -30.37 34.87
CA ARG A 329 3.77 -29.37 35.47
C ARG A 329 3.70 -29.46 37.01
N SER A 330 3.71 -28.33 37.70
CA SER A 330 2.99 -28.15 38.97
C SER A 330 2.62 -26.68 39.23
N GLU A 331 1.39 -26.44 39.70
CA GLU A 331 0.75 -25.15 39.93
C GLU A 331 0.71 -24.77 41.43
N THR A 332 1.04 -23.50 41.76
CA THR A 332 0.49 -22.59 42.83
C THR A 332 0.53 -22.96 44.33
N PRO A 333 0.22 -22.06 45.30
CA PRO A 333 0.15 -20.57 45.35
C PRO A 333 0.85 -19.90 46.59
N ALA A 334 0.99 -18.56 46.57
CA ALA A 334 0.78 -17.57 47.67
C ALA A 334 1.73 -16.36 47.52
N THR A 335 1.25 -15.16 47.15
CA THR A 335 0.73 -14.01 47.95
C THR A 335 1.81 -13.11 48.57
N GLU A 336 1.58 -11.80 48.44
CA GLU A 336 2.28 -10.63 49.02
C GLU A 336 3.53 -10.16 48.27
N THR A 337 3.78 -8.87 47.96
CA THR A 337 3.06 -7.60 48.08
C THR A 337 3.86 -6.58 47.25
N ASP A 338 3.16 -5.60 46.70
CA ASP A 338 3.64 -4.22 46.50
C ASP A 338 4.70 -3.91 45.40
N GLN A 339 4.21 -3.41 44.25
CA GLN A 339 4.51 -2.07 43.71
C GLN A 339 4.18 -2.04 42.20
N SER A 340 3.02 -1.48 41.89
CA SER A 340 2.57 -1.19 40.52
C SER A 340 3.16 0.16 40.08
N PRO A 341 3.89 0.25 38.95
CA PRO A 341 4.13 1.54 38.31
C PRO A 341 2.82 2.00 37.67
N LYS A 342 2.42 3.22 37.98
CA LYS A 342 1.26 3.91 37.42
C LYS A 342 1.35 3.92 35.89
N THR A 343 0.39 3.27 35.24
CA THR A 343 0.04 3.54 33.85
C THR A 343 -0.40 5.01 33.73
N PRO A 344 0.16 5.83 32.83
CA PRO A 344 -0.48 7.08 32.47
C PRO A 344 -1.74 6.71 31.68
N SER A 345 -2.88 6.99 32.29
CA SER A 345 -4.18 7.03 31.62
C SER A 345 -4.08 7.97 30.43
N VAL A 346 -4.20 7.41 29.23
CA VAL A 346 -4.41 8.16 27.99
C VAL A 346 -5.76 8.85 28.13
N SER A 347 -5.75 10.18 28.23
CA SER A 347 -6.93 11.01 28.08
C SER A 347 -7.34 10.98 26.61
N GLU A 348 -8.39 10.22 26.32
CA GLU A 348 -9.10 10.27 25.05
C GLU A 348 -9.89 11.58 24.96
N ASP A 349 -9.36 12.57 24.25
CA ASP A 349 -10.14 13.70 23.77
C ASP A 349 -10.81 13.34 22.43
N PRO A 350 -12.10 13.66 22.22
CA PRO A 350 -12.88 13.23 21.07
C PRO A 350 -12.53 13.93 19.74
N ASP A 351 -11.62 14.91 19.73
CA ASP A 351 -11.24 15.65 18.51
C ASP A 351 -9.88 15.23 17.90
N GLY A 352 -9.21 14.23 18.48
CA GLY A 352 -8.24 13.36 17.81
C GLY A 352 -7.15 14.06 16.99
N ILE A 353 -6.13 14.61 17.66
CA ILE A 353 -4.78 14.67 17.10
C ILE A 353 -3.82 14.05 18.11
N ALA A 354 -3.15 12.99 17.68
CA ALA A 354 -2.06 12.34 18.39
C ALA A 354 -0.77 13.18 18.35
N THR A 355 -0.82 14.45 18.77
CA THR A 355 0.38 15.09 19.32
C THR A 355 0.51 14.72 20.79
N GLY A 356 -0.60 14.44 21.49
CA GLY A 356 -0.60 14.08 22.92
C GLY A 356 0.01 15.17 23.81
N ILE A 357 0.15 16.38 23.28
CA ILE A 357 0.83 17.52 23.90
C ILE A 357 -0.22 18.53 24.29
N ASP A 358 -0.18 18.97 25.55
CA ASP A 358 -1.02 20.03 26.06
C ASP A 358 -0.73 21.33 25.30
N VAL A 359 -1.77 22.10 25.00
CA VAL A 359 -1.65 23.43 24.36
C VAL A 359 -0.74 24.34 25.20
N ALA A 360 -0.66 24.11 26.51
CA ALA A 360 0.24 24.82 27.42
C ALA A 360 1.74 24.56 27.18
N ASP A 361 2.11 23.41 26.59
CA ASP A 361 3.50 23.04 26.31
C ASP A 361 4.01 23.53 24.94
N LEU A 362 3.13 24.18 24.16
CA LEU A 362 3.46 24.70 22.83
C LEU A 362 3.99 26.14 22.92
N SER A 363 5.31 26.28 22.78
CA SER A 363 5.98 27.58 22.61
C SER A 363 6.25 27.90 21.14
N ASP A 364 6.57 29.16 20.82
CA ASP A 364 6.86 29.58 19.44
C ASP A 364 8.14 28.93 18.87
N ASP A 365 9.08 28.51 19.73
CA ASP A 365 10.29 27.78 19.33
C ASP A 365 10.06 26.28 19.10
N THR A 366 8.86 25.78 19.40
CA THR A 366 8.52 24.35 19.28
C THR A 366 8.63 23.92 17.83
N ARG A 367 9.47 22.91 17.57
CA ARG A 367 9.65 22.33 16.24
C ARG A 367 8.51 21.36 15.95
N LEU A 368 7.82 21.58 14.83
CA LEU A 368 6.66 20.78 14.42
C LEU A 368 7.02 19.30 14.25
N GLY A 369 8.20 18.99 13.71
CA GLY A 369 8.66 17.60 13.58
C GLY A 369 8.86 16.88 14.93
N ASP A 370 9.28 17.60 15.96
CA ASP A 370 9.57 17.02 17.28
C ASP A 370 8.28 16.68 18.04
N VAL A 371 7.17 17.35 17.69
CA VAL A 371 5.83 17.09 18.23
C VAL A 371 5.01 16.14 17.34
N GLY A 372 5.66 15.45 16.39
CA GLY A 372 5.03 14.42 15.57
C GLY A 372 4.35 14.93 14.29
N VAL A 373 4.62 16.16 13.85
CA VAL A 373 4.18 16.65 12.54
C VAL A 373 5.08 16.05 11.46
N ASP A 374 4.78 14.81 11.06
CA ASP A 374 5.41 14.12 9.94
C ASP A 374 4.70 14.42 8.60
N SER A 375 5.05 13.69 7.53
CA SER A 375 4.41 13.88 6.22
C SER A 375 2.90 13.54 6.22
N LEU A 376 2.44 12.59 7.03
CA LEU A 376 1.03 12.21 7.10
C LEU A 376 0.26 13.22 7.95
N MET A 377 0.78 13.59 9.12
CA MET A 377 0.20 14.59 10.00
C MET A 377 0.16 15.97 9.34
N SER A 378 1.17 16.32 8.54
CA SER A 378 1.15 17.53 7.71
C SER A 378 -0.03 17.57 6.73
N LEU A 379 -0.46 16.40 6.21
CA LEU A 379 -1.67 16.32 5.39
C LEU A 379 -2.92 16.56 6.24
N VAL A 380 -3.00 15.94 7.42
CA VAL A 380 -4.13 16.07 8.35
C VAL A 380 -4.33 17.52 8.77
N ILE A 381 -3.25 18.20 9.17
CA ILE A 381 -3.30 19.60 9.59
C ILE A 381 -3.72 20.49 8.41
N ALA A 382 -3.22 20.24 7.20
CA ALA A 382 -3.66 20.98 6.00
C ALA A 382 -5.16 20.81 5.72
N GLU A 383 -5.73 19.63 5.94
CA GLU A 383 -7.16 19.39 5.79
C GLU A 383 -7.99 20.08 6.89
N ARG A 384 -7.50 20.09 8.14
CA ARG A 384 -8.14 20.83 9.25
C ARG A 384 -8.14 22.34 9.01
N PHE A 385 -7.03 22.91 8.56
CA PHE A 385 -6.98 24.34 8.18
C PHE A 385 -8.04 24.68 7.13
N ARG A 386 -8.29 23.77 6.18
CA ARG A 386 -9.32 23.99 5.17
C ARG A 386 -10.73 23.85 5.74
N GLY A 387 -10.98 22.80 6.52
CA GLY A 387 -12.31 22.53 7.06
C GLY A 387 -12.76 23.53 8.12
N ASP A 388 -11.85 23.88 9.03
CA ASP A 388 -12.19 24.63 10.24
C ASP A 388 -11.95 26.15 10.06
N LEU A 389 -10.96 26.53 9.24
CA LEU A 389 -10.54 27.93 9.06
C LEU A 389 -10.75 28.49 7.64
N ASP A 390 -11.21 27.66 6.69
CA ASP A 390 -11.28 27.99 5.24
C ASP A 390 -9.91 28.41 4.61
N ILE A 391 -8.81 28.04 5.29
CA ILE A 391 -7.44 28.30 4.87
C ILE A 391 -6.93 27.07 4.13
N ALA A 392 -6.60 27.20 2.83
CA ALA A 392 -6.00 26.08 2.10
C ALA A 392 -4.48 26.25 2.04
N VAL A 393 -3.77 25.31 2.66
CA VAL A 393 -2.30 25.27 2.68
C VAL A 393 -1.78 23.99 2.06
N ASN A 394 -0.56 24.05 1.50
CA ASN A 394 0.17 22.84 1.11
C ASN A 394 0.71 22.16 2.36
N SER A 395 0.70 20.83 2.39
CA SER A 395 1.35 20.06 3.47
C SER A 395 2.85 20.31 3.56
N SER A 396 3.52 20.75 2.48
CA SER A 396 4.93 21.16 2.55
C SER A 396 5.16 22.42 3.41
N LEU A 397 4.12 23.22 3.65
CA LEU A 397 4.21 24.43 4.47
C LEU A 397 4.76 24.11 5.87
N PHE A 398 4.36 22.99 6.46
CA PHE A 398 4.82 22.58 7.80
C PHE A 398 6.29 22.11 7.82
N LEU A 399 6.87 21.83 6.65
CA LEU A 399 8.29 21.57 6.49
C LEU A 399 9.08 22.85 6.20
N GLU A 400 8.47 23.81 5.49
CA GLU A 400 9.04 25.12 5.17
C GLU A 400 9.07 26.06 6.38
N TYR A 401 8.07 25.96 7.26
CA TYR A 401 7.95 26.69 8.53
C TYR A 401 8.04 25.71 9.70
N PRO A 402 9.26 25.27 10.07
CA PRO A 402 9.46 24.13 10.96
C PRO A 402 9.12 24.40 12.42
N THR A 403 8.86 25.65 12.82
CA THR A 403 8.49 26.01 14.20
C THR A 403 7.09 26.62 14.26
N LEU A 404 6.43 26.49 15.41
CA LEU A 404 5.10 27.04 15.62
C LEU A 404 5.05 28.56 15.47
N GLY A 405 6.08 29.28 15.93
CA GLY A 405 6.21 30.73 15.78
C GLY A 405 6.28 31.16 14.32
N ALA A 406 7.10 30.48 13.51
CA ALA A 406 7.23 30.77 12.08
C ALA A 406 5.90 30.54 11.32
N LEU A 407 5.13 29.52 11.71
CA LEU A 407 3.80 29.27 11.15
C LEU A 407 2.78 30.34 11.57
N LYS A 408 2.82 30.81 12.83
CA LYS A 408 1.97 31.90 13.32
C LYS A 408 2.24 33.21 12.59
N GLU A 409 3.52 33.56 12.40
CA GLU A 409 3.92 34.74 11.64
C GLU A 409 3.40 34.68 10.20
N TRP A 410 3.55 33.53 9.54
CA TRP A 410 2.99 33.31 8.21
C TRP A 410 1.47 33.49 8.18
N LEU A 411 0.75 32.91 9.14
CA LEU A 411 -0.71 33.10 9.23
C LEU A 411 -1.11 34.57 9.39
N GLN A 412 -0.40 35.32 10.24
CA GLN A 412 -0.64 36.74 10.45
C GLN A 412 -0.31 37.58 9.21
N GLU A 413 0.69 37.20 8.41
CA GLU A 413 1.07 37.94 7.20
C GLU A 413 0.02 37.79 6.08
N TYR A 414 -0.58 36.61 5.95
CA TYR A 414 -1.42 36.27 4.79
C TYR A 414 -2.92 36.26 5.05
N TYR A 415 -3.37 36.20 6.31
CA TYR A 415 -4.79 36.01 6.66
C TYR A 415 -5.32 36.99 7.72
N ASN A 416 -4.56 38.03 8.11
CA ASN A 416 -5.08 39.16 8.89
C ASN A 416 -5.66 40.29 8.03
#